data_AF-A0A956CR53-F1
#
_entry.id   AF-A0A956CR53-F1
#
_cell.length_a   1.000
_cell.length_b   1.000
_cell.length_c   1.000
_cell.angle_alpha   90.00
_cell.angle_beta   90.00
_cell.angle_gamma   90.00
#
_symmetry.space_group_name_H-M   'P 1'
#
loop_
_entity.id
_entity.type
_entity.pdbx_description
1 polymer ?
#
loop_
_entity_poly.entity_id
_entity_poly.type
_entity_poly.pdbx_seq_one_letter_code
_entity_poly.pdbx_strand_id
1 'polypeptide(L)'
;MGHATVYSYTLRILTCAQCGAPLEASAAGGTFTCQYCGASSSFARRDESADLSAAKAGEAAQISEQERYARLRQQDRQPAPLPDGIAALLVDGHLPPERVPQAEAEWRDVRSQMAISPSFPICERFFHLTVLLAPHFDERRRRAALETAVELLPDAGHRHVLRCMLAREAAKAGDTAAAEAWLAPVNPRPTDLEQDTAHRLAAATLATFRRDHRRVAELLGFRREDVPLENRSEVACWILRLDALEHLGREGDAIAEMSDLVRQWGVERMRHAIAQHRPLELCARSFGEASRRAAGEAREHEVRRLGAEVRRLEERVATLSPPMAKLFSQLVIGTLILAFPLGGIWTCVTSGIVETGPLFGAHAAVVCPHVCDDCVGPYHIVSWSTTSGGNTTSTTNIYCSDAAGRIPSMDANQQLWHAAVVEEPWLRRYELRGGLAVMALSLVLFFTPFSFVIVLALKVRGALRRRTQRAEVEVELARARDALARA
;
A
#
# COMPACT_ATOMS: atom_id res chain seq x y z
N MET A 1 4.89 32.42 46.46
CA MET A 1 5.28 33.36 45.40
C MET A 1 5.62 32.52 44.19
N GLY A 2 4.88 32.63 43.08
CA GLY A 2 5.20 31.87 41.87
C GLY A 2 6.58 32.27 41.35
N HIS A 3 7.38 31.29 40.92
CA HIS A 3 8.65 31.58 40.27
C HIS A 3 8.36 32.24 38.92
N ALA A 4 8.97 33.41 38.67
CA ALA A 4 8.85 34.07 37.37
C ALA A 4 9.49 33.19 36.28
N THR A 5 8.72 32.86 35.25
CA THR A 5 9.19 32.09 34.09
C THR A 5 9.58 33.04 32.95
N VAL A 6 10.18 32.51 31.87
CA VAL A 6 10.49 33.29 30.64
C VAL A 6 9.21 33.88 30.01
N TYR A 7 8.05 33.27 30.29
CA TYR A 7 6.74 33.73 29.83
C TYR A 7 6.01 34.64 30.82
N SER A 8 6.65 35.02 31.92
CA SER A 8 6.05 35.93 32.89
C SER A 8 5.58 37.21 32.19
N TYR A 9 4.32 37.60 32.44
CA TYR A 9 3.70 38.72 31.73
C TYR A 9 4.38 40.07 32.00
N THR A 10 4.97 40.24 33.18
CA THR A 10 5.71 41.46 33.55
C THR A 10 7.07 41.56 32.87
N LEU A 11 7.63 40.44 32.40
CA LEU A 11 8.83 40.43 31.57
C LEU A 11 8.45 40.75 30.12
N ARG A 12 9.20 41.63 29.49
CA ARG A 12 9.09 41.94 28.07
C ARG A 12 10.36 41.48 27.38
N ILE A 13 10.22 40.54 26.45
CA ILE A 13 11.34 40.00 25.69
C ILE A 13 11.01 40.21 24.22
N LEU A 14 11.81 41.02 23.53
CA LEU A 14 11.63 41.33 22.12
C LEU A 14 12.80 40.80 21.31
N THR A 15 12.68 40.75 20.00
CA THR A 15 13.77 40.36 19.11
C THR A 15 14.56 41.59 18.69
N CYS A 16 15.88 41.52 18.75
CA CYS A 16 16.76 42.59 18.27
C CYS A 16 16.52 42.88 16.79
N ALA A 17 16.37 44.16 16.43
CA ALA A 17 16.14 44.63 15.05
C ALA A 17 17.24 44.19 14.07
N GLN A 18 18.48 44.04 14.56
CA GLN A 18 19.64 43.70 13.73
C GLN A 18 19.90 42.18 13.64
N CYS A 19 20.11 41.51 14.78
CA CYS A 19 20.55 40.12 14.79
C CYS A 19 19.42 39.10 15.07
N GLY A 20 18.24 39.54 15.48
CA GLY A 20 17.12 38.66 15.84
C GLY A 20 17.23 38.00 17.22
N ALA A 21 18.32 38.21 17.96
CA ALA A 21 18.49 37.66 19.31
C ALA A 21 17.48 38.24 20.32
N PRO A 22 17.10 37.48 21.37
CA PRO A 22 16.16 37.95 22.39
C PRO A 22 16.76 39.07 23.23
N LEU A 23 15.97 40.11 23.49
CA LEU A 23 16.33 41.33 24.20
C LEU A 23 15.29 41.60 25.30
N GLU A 24 15.74 41.59 26.55
CA GLU A 24 14.89 42.01 27.67
C GLU A 24 14.70 43.53 27.63
N ALA A 25 13.44 43.94 27.68
CA ALA A 25 13.03 45.33 27.65
C ALA A 25 12.13 45.65 28.86
N SER A 26 11.98 46.92 29.17
CA SER A 26 10.98 47.38 30.14
C SER A 26 9.60 47.45 29.49
N ALA A 27 8.55 47.07 30.24
CA ALA A 27 7.17 47.31 29.84
C ALA A 27 6.87 48.80 29.61
N ALA A 28 7.60 49.70 30.29
CA ALA A 28 7.49 51.14 30.12
C ALA A 28 8.08 51.66 28.80
N GLY A 29 8.78 50.81 28.03
CA GLY A 29 9.55 51.22 26.86
C GLY A 29 10.93 51.77 27.22
N GLY A 30 11.63 52.33 26.23
CA GLY A 30 12.96 52.89 26.37
C GLY A 30 13.95 52.41 25.31
N THR A 31 15.23 52.75 25.50
CA THR A 31 16.33 52.36 24.61
C THR A 31 17.16 51.26 25.26
N PHE A 32 17.40 50.18 24.53
CA PHE A 32 18.08 48.98 25.03
C PHE A 32 19.18 48.57 24.06
N THR A 33 20.34 48.18 24.61
CA THR A 33 21.47 47.69 23.81
C THR A 33 21.42 46.17 23.74
N CYS A 34 21.43 45.60 22.55
CA CYS A 34 21.47 44.16 22.35
C CYS A 34 22.80 43.60 22.84
N GLN A 35 22.75 42.67 23.81
CA GLN A 35 23.95 42.05 24.37
C GLN A 35 24.71 41.15 23.37
N TYR A 36 24.07 40.78 22.25
CA TYR A 36 24.66 39.90 21.25
C TYR A 36 25.40 40.64 20.14
N CYS A 37 24.81 41.71 19.57
CA CYS A 37 25.40 42.45 18.45
C CYS A 37 25.71 43.92 18.74
N GLY A 38 25.44 44.42 19.95
CA GLY A 38 25.67 45.81 20.34
C GLY A 38 24.71 46.83 19.73
N ALA A 39 23.75 46.42 18.88
CA ALA A 39 22.79 47.34 18.29
C ALA A 39 21.84 47.92 19.34
N SER A 40 21.58 49.23 19.25
CA SER A 40 20.58 49.92 20.07
C SER A 40 19.19 49.80 19.46
N SER A 41 18.19 49.45 20.27
CA SER A 41 16.78 49.35 19.87
C SER A 41 15.93 50.24 20.78
N SER A 42 15.00 50.99 20.18
CA SER A 42 14.05 51.82 20.91
C SER A 42 12.67 51.19 20.84
N PHE A 43 12.02 51.01 21.99
CA PHE A 43 10.69 50.43 22.08
C PHE A 43 9.73 51.40 22.77
N ALA A 44 8.53 51.53 22.22
CA ALA A 44 7.44 52.23 22.88
C ALA A 44 7.00 51.50 24.15
N ARG A 45 6.24 52.16 25.02
CA ARG A 45 5.55 51.50 26.13
C ARG A 45 4.61 50.42 25.58
N ARG A 46 4.53 49.26 26.24
CA ARG A 46 3.53 48.24 25.90
C ARG A 46 2.14 48.81 26.15
N ASP A 47 1.32 48.89 25.09
CA ASP A 47 -0.05 49.36 25.16
C ASP A 47 -1.00 48.28 24.64
N GLU A 48 -1.87 47.80 25.53
CA GLU A 48 -2.89 46.78 25.22
C GLU A 48 -4.31 47.32 25.41
N SER A 49 -4.46 48.64 25.58
CA SER A 49 -5.74 49.27 25.89
C SER A 49 -6.80 49.01 24.81
N ALA A 50 -6.41 49.04 23.54
CA ALA A 50 -7.27 48.73 22.40
C ALA A 50 -7.75 47.27 22.44
N ASP A 51 -6.85 46.32 22.67
CA ASP A 51 -7.16 44.89 22.71
C ASP A 51 -8.06 44.55 23.91
N LEU A 52 -7.76 45.10 25.09
CA LEU A 52 -8.62 44.98 26.28
C LEU A 52 -10.03 45.56 26.06
N SER A 53 -10.12 46.69 25.37
CA SER A 53 -11.42 47.30 25.04
C SER A 53 -12.19 46.44 24.05
N ALA A 54 -11.52 45.88 23.04
CA ALA A 54 -12.11 44.97 22.07
C ALA A 54 -12.57 43.66 22.73
N ALA A 55 -11.80 43.11 23.67
CA ALA A 55 -12.16 41.91 24.42
C ALA A 55 -13.44 42.12 25.25
N LYS A 56 -13.53 43.23 25.98
CA LYS A 56 -14.74 43.62 26.73
C LYS A 56 -15.95 43.83 25.83
N ALA A 57 -15.76 44.47 24.68
CA ALA A 57 -16.82 44.68 23.71
C ALA A 57 -17.31 43.34 23.11
N GLY A 58 -16.39 42.42 22.83
CA GLY A 58 -16.70 41.06 22.35
C GLY A 58 -17.47 40.23 23.37
N GLU A 59 -17.13 40.34 24.66
CA GLU A 59 -17.87 39.69 25.74
C GLU A 59 -19.30 40.24 25.89
N ALA A 60 -19.48 41.56 25.68
CA ALA A 60 -20.77 42.22 25.73
C ALA A 60 -21.64 42.02 24.47
N ALA A 61 -21.10 41.42 23.40
CA ALA A 61 -21.82 41.23 22.15
C ALA A 61 -23.05 40.32 22.36
N GLN A 62 -24.21 40.78 21.89
CA GLN A 62 -25.51 40.12 22.13
C GLN A 62 -25.82 38.92 21.21
N ILE A 63 -24.82 38.35 20.51
CA ILE A 63 -25.04 37.20 19.64
C ILE A 63 -25.22 35.95 20.50
N SER A 64 -26.29 35.19 20.26
CA SER A 64 -26.51 33.92 20.95
C SER A 64 -25.40 32.92 20.61
N GLU A 65 -25.06 32.02 21.54
CA GLU A 65 -23.97 31.06 21.30
C GLU A 65 -24.28 30.11 20.13
N GLN A 66 -25.56 29.74 19.96
CA GLN A 66 -26.02 28.93 18.84
C GLN A 66 -25.78 29.64 17.49
N GLU A 67 -26.13 30.92 17.40
CA GLU A 67 -25.91 31.71 16.17
C GLU A 67 -24.41 31.87 15.90
N ARG A 68 -23.61 32.13 16.94
CA ARG A 68 -22.16 32.22 16.83
C ARG A 68 -21.56 30.92 16.27
N TYR A 69 -21.96 29.76 16.80
CA TYR A 69 -21.50 28.46 16.31
C TYR A 69 -21.93 28.18 14.87
N ALA A 70 -23.13 28.61 14.48
CA ALA A 70 -23.57 28.49 13.09
C ALA A 70 -22.65 29.28 12.14
N ARG A 71 -22.24 30.50 12.52
CA ARG A 71 -21.29 31.31 11.75
C ARG A 71 -19.89 30.69 11.69
N LEU A 72 -19.40 30.18 12.82
CA LEU A 72 -18.09 29.50 12.88
C LEU A 72 -18.05 28.25 11.99
N ARG A 73 -19.11 27.43 11.99
CA ARG A 73 -19.21 26.25 11.11
C ARG A 73 -19.23 26.58 9.62
N GLN A 74 -19.62 27.79 9.24
CA GLN A 74 -19.55 28.23 7.83
C GLN A 74 -18.12 28.47 7.37
N GLN A 75 -17.19 28.77 8.28
CA GLN A 75 -15.78 29.05 7.99
C GLN A 75 -14.93 27.77 7.90
N ASP A 76 -15.35 26.69 8.55
CA ASP A 76 -14.64 25.39 8.63
C ASP A 76 -14.30 24.76 7.25
N ARG A 77 -15.04 25.14 6.19
CA ARG A 77 -14.91 24.55 4.86
C ARG A 77 -13.80 25.12 3.99
N GLN A 78 -13.07 26.13 4.44
CA GLN A 78 -12.06 26.79 3.61
C GLN A 78 -10.73 26.89 4.36
N PRO A 79 -9.72 26.05 4.05
CA PRO A 79 -8.38 26.33 4.51
C PRO A 79 -7.98 27.70 3.95
N ALA A 80 -7.70 28.66 4.82
CA ALA A 80 -7.22 29.95 4.40
C ALA A 80 -5.95 29.74 3.56
N PRO A 81 -5.89 30.28 2.32
CA PRO A 81 -4.70 30.13 1.50
C PRO A 81 -3.52 30.75 2.24
N LEU A 82 -2.41 30.02 2.32
CA LEU A 82 -1.18 30.57 2.86
C LEU A 82 -0.66 31.66 1.92
N PRO A 83 -0.06 32.74 2.46
CA PRO A 83 0.60 33.75 1.63
C PRO A 83 1.62 33.14 0.67
N ASP A 84 1.73 33.73 -0.52
CA ASP A 84 2.74 33.35 -1.50
C ASP A 84 4.15 33.40 -0.88
N GLY A 85 4.98 32.39 -1.17
CA GLY A 85 6.29 32.20 -0.55
C GLY A 85 6.26 31.29 0.68
N ILE A 86 5.24 31.39 1.54
CA ILE A 86 5.12 30.49 2.70
C ILE A 86 4.79 29.07 2.26
N ALA A 87 3.89 28.92 1.29
CA ALA A 87 3.57 27.60 0.72
C ALA A 87 4.83 26.88 0.17
N ALA A 88 5.80 27.64 -0.37
CA ALA A 88 7.04 27.09 -0.90
C ALA A 88 8.00 26.60 0.19
N LEU A 89 7.85 27.06 1.44
CA LEU A 89 8.64 26.61 2.59
C LEU A 89 8.13 25.29 3.16
N LEU A 90 6.86 24.93 2.96
CA LEU A 90 6.27 23.74 3.57
C LEU A 90 6.47 22.47 2.75
N VAL A 91 6.57 21.34 3.43
CA VAL A 91 6.51 19.98 2.88
C VAL A 91 5.42 19.25 3.67
N ASP A 92 4.39 18.74 2.99
CA ASP A 92 3.21 18.11 3.60
C ASP A 92 2.53 18.96 4.69
N GLY A 93 2.56 20.29 4.53
CA GLY A 93 1.97 21.24 5.48
C GLY A 93 2.83 21.55 6.71
N HIS A 94 4.08 21.10 6.76
CA HIS A 94 5.01 21.32 7.86
C HIS A 94 6.28 22.05 7.39
N LEU A 95 6.92 22.81 8.28
CA LEU A 95 8.22 23.43 8.02
C LEU A 95 9.32 22.41 8.35
N PRO A 96 10.01 21.83 7.37
CA PRO A 96 11.05 20.85 7.65
C PRO A 96 12.30 21.54 8.25
N PRO A 97 13.08 20.85 9.11
CA PRO A 97 14.22 21.45 9.82
C PRO A 97 15.24 22.15 8.92
N GLU A 98 15.50 21.61 7.74
CA GLU A 98 16.46 22.15 6.76
C GLU A 98 16.01 23.49 6.15
N ARG A 99 14.72 23.84 6.22
CA ARG A 99 14.18 25.12 5.72
C ARG A 99 14.00 26.17 6.81
N VAL A 100 14.23 25.83 8.08
CA VAL A 100 14.14 26.79 9.19
C VAL A 100 15.06 28.00 9.00
N PRO A 101 16.35 27.86 8.60
CA PRO A 101 17.22 29.03 8.39
C PRO A 101 16.71 29.96 7.27
N GLN A 102 16.11 29.41 6.22
CA GLN A 102 15.51 30.18 5.13
C GLN A 102 14.28 30.94 5.63
N ALA A 103 13.38 30.28 6.35
CA ALA A 103 12.20 30.89 6.94
C ALA A 103 12.56 31.99 7.96
N GLU A 104 13.61 31.80 8.76
CA GLU A 104 14.13 32.81 9.69
C GLU A 104 14.69 34.04 8.96
N ALA A 105 15.38 33.86 7.83
CA ALA A 105 15.87 34.96 7.01
C ALA A 105 14.71 35.77 6.43
N GLU A 106 13.70 35.08 5.89
CA GLU A 106 12.48 35.69 5.37
C GLU A 106 11.70 36.44 6.47
N TRP A 107 11.58 35.86 7.66
CA TRP A 107 10.92 36.49 8.81
C TRP A 107 11.62 37.79 9.22
N ARG A 108 12.95 37.82 9.24
CA ARG A 108 13.73 39.04 9.56
C ARG A 108 13.56 40.11 8.49
N ASP A 109 13.56 39.72 7.22
CA ASP A 109 13.33 40.63 6.09
C ASP A 109 11.93 41.26 6.19
N VAL A 110 10.88 40.45 6.33
CA VAL A 110 9.50 40.93 6.47
C VAL A 110 9.33 41.83 7.69
N ARG A 111 9.97 41.51 8.82
CA ARG A 111 9.97 42.38 10.01
C ARG A 111 10.56 43.76 9.72
N SER A 112 11.64 43.82 8.92
CA SER A 112 12.24 45.10 8.53
C SER A 112 11.29 45.93 7.65
N GLN A 113 10.53 45.27 6.77
CA GLN A 113 9.52 45.91 5.93
C GLN A 113 8.32 46.43 6.74
N MET A 114 7.90 45.71 7.78
CA MET A 114 6.84 46.14 8.72
C MET A 114 7.16 47.50 9.37
N ALA A 115 8.43 47.80 9.65
CA ALA A 115 8.85 49.06 10.24
C ALA A 115 8.76 50.25 9.25
N ILE A 116 8.74 49.98 7.95
CA ILE A 116 8.71 51.00 6.90
C ILE A 116 7.27 51.24 6.41
N SER A 117 6.56 50.17 6.06
CA SER A 117 5.21 50.25 5.49
C SER A 117 4.42 48.96 5.75
N PRO A 118 3.61 48.90 6.83
CA PRO A 118 2.81 47.72 7.14
C PRO A 118 1.62 47.63 6.17
N SER A 119 1.75 46.80 5.14
CA SER A 119 0.65 46.44 4.23
C SER A 119 0.05 45.09 4.62
N PHE A 120 -1.19 44.83 4.22
CA PHE A 120 -1.87 43.56 4.53
C PHE A 120 -1.04 42.32 4.14
N PRO A 121 -0.47 42.19 2.92
CA PRO A 121 0.36 41.04 2.57
C PRO A 121 1.61 40.87 3.44
N ILE A 122 2.23 41.97 3.87
CA ILE A 122 3.41 41.94 4.76
C ILE A 122 2.98 41.49 6.16
N CYS A 123 1.85 41.98 6.66
CA CYS A 123 1.30 41.59 7.96
C CYS A 123 0.96 40.09 7.99
N GLU A 124 0.24 39.59 6.99
CA GLU A 124 -0.08 38.17 6.83
C GLU A 124 1.19 37.31 6.82
N ARG A 125 2.16 37.68 5.97
CA ARG A 125 3.40 36.91 5.84
C ARG A 125 4.17 36.89 7.16
N PHE A 126 4.23 38.03 7.87
CA PHE A 126 4.90 38.13 9.16
C PHE A 126 4.21 37.27 10.23
N PHE A 127 2.88 37.30 10.27
CA PHE A 127 2.08 36.48 11.19
C PHE A 127 2.32 34.99 10.95
N HIS A 128 2.09 34.49 9.72
CA HIS A 128 2.22 33.07 9.40
C HIS A 128 3.67 32.56 9.57
N LEU A 129 4.69 33.35 9.20
CA LEU A 129 6.09 32.97 9.47
C LEU A 129 6.37 32.89 10.97
N THR A 130 5.82 33.79 11.79
CA THR A 130 5.98 33.76 13.24
C THR A 130 5.36 32.48 13.83
N VAL A 131 4.14 32.14 13.44
CA VAL A 131 3.45 30.92 13.89
C VAL A 131 4.21 29.67 13.47
N LEU A 132 4.69 29.62 12.22
CA LEU A 132 5.43 28.48 11.67
C LEU A 132 6.80 28.29 12.34
N LEU A 133 7.51 29.36 12.66
CA LEU A 133 8.84 29.29 13.27
C LEU A 133 8.80 29.02 14.78
N ALA A 134 7.73 29.41 15.47
CA ALA A 134 7.66 29.32 16.93
C ALA A 134 8.00 27.91 17.49
N PRO A 135 7.52 26.78 16.93
CA PRO A 135 7.87 25.44 17.40
C PRO A 135 9.36 25.09 17.26
N HIS A 136 10.09 25.74 16.34
CA HIS A 136 11.50 25.48 16.05
C HIS A 136 12.46 26.31 16.91
N PHE A 137 11.96 27.33 17.60
CA PHE A 137 12.76 28.16 18.49
C PHE A 137 12.86 27.53 19.89
N ASP A 138 14.01 27.76 20.53
CA ASP A 138 14.13 27.58 21.98
C ASP A 138 13.16 28.52 22.73
N GLU A 139 12.92 28.24 24.00
CA GLU A 139 11.91 28.92 24.83
C GLU A 139 12.03 30.45 24.77
N ARG A 140 13.24 30.98 24.91
CA ARG A 140 13.49 32.43 25.00
C ARG A 140 13.37 33.10 23.64
N ARG A 141 13.88 32.48 22.57
CA ARG A 141 13.68 32.95 21.19
C ARG A 141 12.21 32.89 20.77
N ARG A 142 11.49 31.82 21.15
CA ARG A 142 10.06 31.65 20.89
C ARG A 142 9.25 32.76 21.54
N ARG A 143 9.47 32.99 22.84
CA ARG A 143 8.88 34.11 23.59
C ARG A 143 9.14 35.44 22.89
N ALA A 144 10.39 35.71 22.53
CA ALA A 144 10.79 36.96 21.89
C ALA A 144 10.10 37.19 20.54
N ALA A 145 10.06 36.16 19.69
CA ALA A 145 9.46 36.25 18.36
C ALA A 145 7.94 36.48 18.45
N LEU A 146 7.24 35.72 19.28
CA LEU A 146 5.80 35.86 19.50
C LEU A 146 5.46 37.25 20.04
N GLU A 147 6.16 37.72 21.08
CA GLU A 147 5.90 39.02 21.68
C GLU A 147 6.24 40.19 20.73
N THR A 148 7.34 40.08 19.98
CA THR A 148 7.64 41.07 18.92
C THR A 148 6.52 41.15 17.90
N ALA A 149 5.99 40.00 17.47
CA ALA A 149 4.91 39.98 16.50
C ALA A 149 3.61 40.58 17.06
N VAL A 150 3.28 40.30 18.33
CA VAL A 150 2.14 40.94 19.01
C VAL A 150 2.27 42.47 19.02
N GLU A 151 3.47 43.02 19.23
CA GLU A 151 3.65 44.48 19.28
C GLU A 151 3.70 45.17 17.92
N LEU A 152 4.12 44.46 16.86
CA LEU A 152 4.26 45.05 15.53
C LEU A 152 3.03 44.86 14.63
N LEU A 153 2.21 43.82 14.84
CA LEU A 153 1.08 43.54 13.97
C LEU A 153 -0.10 44.48 14.25
N PRO A 154 -0.62 45.19 13.23
CA PRO A 154 -1.73 46.13 13.40
C PRO A 154 -3.09 45.44 13.51
N ASP A 155 -3.23 44.22 12.96
CA ASP A 155 -4.47 43.46 13.02
C ASP A 155 -4.70 42.83 14.41
N ALA A 156 -5.90 43.04 14.97
CA ALA A 156 -6.27 42.55 16.30
C ALA A 156 -6.44 41.02 16.34
N GLY A 157 -6.86 40.39 15.23
CA GLY A 157 -7.00 38.94 15.11
C GLY A 157 -5.67 38.21 15.17
N HIS A 158 -4.66 38.71 14.45
CA HIS A 158 -3.30 38.18 14.55
C HIS A 158 -2.74 38.29 15.97
N ARG A 159 -2.88 39.46 16.61
CA ARG A 159 -2.44 39.65 18.01
C ARG A 159 -3.19 38.72 18.97
N HIS A 160 -4.47 38.48 18.74
CA HIS A 160 -5.29 37.56 19.50
C HIS A 160 -4.70 36.13 19.47
N VAL A 161 -4.45 35.58 18.28
CA VAL A 161 -3.90 34.23 18.12
C VAL A 161 -2.52 34.11 18.77
N LEU A 162 -1.63 35.09 18.56
CA LEU A 162 -0.29 35.08 19.12
C LEU A 162 -0.28 35.18 20.66
N ARG A 163 -1.22 35.94 21.26
CA ARG A 163 -1.38 35.96 22.72
C ARG A 163 -1.90 34.64 23.27
N CYS A 164 -2.82 33.98 22.58
CA CYS A 164 -3.23 32.62 22.92
C CYS A 164 -2.05 31.64 22.89
N MET A 165 -1.13 31.77 21.92
CA MET A 165 0.11 30.98 21.90
C MET A 165 1.01 31.29 23.11
N LEU A 166 1.21 32.56 23.45
CA LEU A 166 1.97 32.96 24.65
C LEU A 166 1.36 32.42 25.94
N ALA A 167 0.03 32.44 26.06
CA ALA A 167 -0.68 31.90 27.21
C ALA A 167 -0.48 30.38 27.35
N ARG A 168 -0.50 29.63 26.24
CA ARG A 168 -0.23 28.18 26.24
C ARG A 168 1.19 27.87 26.71
N GLU A 169 2.16 28.62 26.21
CA GLU A 169 3.56 28.41 26.61
C GLU A 169 3.81 28.80 28.06
N ALA A 170 3.17 29.86 28.57
CA ALA A 170 3.17 30.21 29.99
C ALA A 170 2.56 29.09 30.86
N ALA A 171 1.42 28.53 30.44
CA ALA A 171 0.80 27.42 31.14
C ALA A 171 1.71 26.17 31.14
N LYS A 172 2.35 25.85 30.02
CA LYS A 172 3.34 24.75 29.90
C LYS A 172 4.55 24.95 30.81
N ALA A 173 4.98 26.18 31.01
CA ALA A 173 6.03 26.54 31.96
C ALA A 173 5.56 26.48 33.44
N GLY A 174 4.28 26.16 33.71
CA GLY A 174 3.69 26.13 35.04
C GLY A 174 3.26 27.50 35.57
N ASP A 175 3.39 28.57 34.79
CA ASP A 175 3.04 29.95 35.17
C ASP A 175 1.60 30.26 34.79
N THR A 176 0.66 29.69 35.55
CA THR A 176 -0.78 29.85 35.29
C THR A 176 -1.25 31.29 35.46
N ALA A 177 -0.57 32.11 36.28
CA ALA A 177 -0.89 33.52 36.45
C ALA A 177 -0.48 34.34 35.22
N ALA A 178 0.70 34.09 34.66
CA ALA A 178 1.11 34.71 33.40
C ALA A 178 0.21 34.25 32.24
N ALA A 179 -0.19 32.98 32.21
CA ALA A 179 -1.11 32.47 31.19
C ALA A 179 -2.45 33.23 31.20
N GLU A 180 -3.03 33.49 32.38
CA GLU A 180 -4.22 34.35 32.51
C GLU A 180 -3.98 35.77 32.04
N ALA A 181 -2.85 36.36 32.41
CA ALA A 181 -2.52 37.72 32.02
C ALA A 181 -2.37 37.86 30.49
N TRP A 182 -1.83 36.84 29.81
CA TRP A 182 -1.79 36.77 28.34
C TRP A 182 -3.17 36.61 27.70
N LEU A 183 -4.10 35.94 28.38
CA LEU A 183 -5.49 35.78 27.92
C LEU A 183 -6.39 36.97 28.23
N ALA A 184 -6.06 37.82 29.21
CA ALA A 184 -6.88 38.96 29.59
C ALA A 184 -7.25 39.92 28.43
N PRO A 185 -6.36 40.27 27.48
CA PRO A 185 -6.69 41.10 26.31
C PRO A 185 -7.30 40.32 25.14
N VAL A 186 -7.54 39.01 25.27
CA VAL A 186 -8.10 38.16 24.22
C VAL A 186 -9.62 38.19 24.31
N ASN A 187 -10.31 38.36 23.17
CA ASN A 187 -11.78 38.27 23.14
C ASN A 187 -12.19 36.81 23.42
N PRO A 188 -12.98 36.51 24.48
CA PRO A 188 -13.35 35.14 24.81
C PRO A 188 -14.43 34.56 23.88
N ARG A 189 -15.08 35.39 23.05
CA ARG A 189 -16.18 35.00 22.15
C ARG A 189 -16.00 35.59 20.74
N PRO A 190 -14.90 35.29 20.05
CA PRO A 190 -14.69 35.80 18.70
C PRO A 190 -15.69 35.14 17.72
N THR A 191 -15.95 35.83 16.61
CA THR A 191 -16.80 35.32 15.51
C THR A 191 -15.97 34.74 14.36
N ASP A 192 -14.65 34.79 14.50
CA ASP A 192 -13.67 34.19 13.60
C ASP A 192 -13.22 32.83 14.18
N LEU A 193 -13.15 31.80 13.33
CA LEU A 193 -12.91 30.41 13.73
C LEU A 193 -11.47 30.17 14.20
N GLU A 194 -10.48 30.82 13.59
CA GLU A 194 -9.09 30.70 14.01
C GLU A 194 -8.91 31.30 15.41
N GLN A 195 -9.46 32.51 15.62
CA GLN A 195 -9.46 33.17 16.93
C GLN A 195 -10.20 32.34 17.99
N ASP A 196 -11.39 31.81 17.70
CA ASP A 196 -12.18 31.01 18.66
C ASP A 196 -11.41 29.76 19.07
N THR A 197 -10.83 29.07 18.08
CA THR A 197 -10.06 27.85 18.32
C THR A 197 -8.79 28.14 19.11
N ALA A 198 -8.07 29.22 18.79
CA ALA A 198 -6.88 29.63 19.52
C ALA A 198 -7.19 29.96 20.99
N HIS A 199 -8.25 30.74 21.25
CA HIS A 199 -8.70 31.04 22.62
C HIS A 199 -9.08 29.78 23.38
N ARG A 200 -9.93 28.91 22.81
CA ARG A 200 -10.36 27.66 23.46
C ARG A 200 -9.18 26.75 23.76
N LEU A 201 -8.27 26.58 22.81
CA LEU A 201 -7.08 25.75 23.01
C LEU A 201 -6.20 26.29 24.16
N ALA A 202 -6.01 27.61 24.22
CA ALA A 202 -5.25 28.24 25.29
C ALA A 202 -5.94 28.15 26.66
N ALA A 203 -7.23 28.48 26.72
CA ALA A 203 -8.03 28.40 27.94
C ALA A 203 -8.17 26.95 28.45
N ALA A 204 -8.33 25.98 27.54
CA ALA A 204 -8.38 24.55 27.89
C ALA A 204 -7.03 24.07 28.40
N THR A 205 -5.91 24.46 27.77
CA THR A 205 -4.56 24.14 28.26
C THR A 205 -4.37 24.65 29.69
N LEU A 206 -4.73 25.91 29.95
CA LEU A 206 -4.67 26.51 31.28
C LEU A 206 -5.57 25.78 32.29
N ALA A 207 -6.80 25.44 31.91
CA ALA A 207 -7.73 24.69 32.75
C ALA A 207 -7.19 23.29 33.09
N THR A 208 -6.56 22.59 32.14
CA THR A 208 -5.90 21.30 32.40
C THR A 208 -4.76 21.43 33.40
N PHE A 209 -3.91 22.47 33.30
CA PHE A 209 -2.87 22.73 34.31
C PHE A 209 -3.43 22.99 35.71
N ARG A 210 -4.64 23.55 35.79
CA ARG A 210 -5.38 23.78 37.04
C ARG A 210 -6.17 22.57 37.51
N ARG A 211 -6.16 21.47 36.75
CA ARG A 211 -6.99 20.28 36.96
C ARG A 211 -8.49 20.57 36.94
N ASP A 212 -8.90 21.62 36.24
CA ASP A 212 -10.30 21.96 36.02
C ASP A 212 -10.79 21.29 34.72
N HIS A 213 -10.90 19.97 34.77
CA HIS A 213 -11.33 19.17 33.62
C HIS A 213 -12.79 19.45 33.22
N ARG A 214 -13.61 19.94 34.15
CA ARG A 214 -14.97 20.40 33.84
C ARG A 214 -14.93 21.60 32.91
N ARG A 215 -14.10 22.59 33.21
CA ARG A 215 -13.92 23.76 32.35
C ARG A 215 -13.40 23.39 30.97
N VAL A 216 -12.50 22.42 30.87
CA VAL A 216 -12.04 21.89 29.56
C VAL A 216 -13.21 21.36 28.74
N ALA A 217 -14.10 20.56 29.34
CA ALA A 217 -15.29 20.04 28.66
C ALA A 217 -16.31 21.13 28.29
N GLU A 218 -16.47 22.18 29.10
CA GLU A 218 -17.30 23.34 28.74
C GLU A 218 -16.73 24.10 27.53
N LEU A 219 -15.40 24.20 27.43
CA LEU A 219 -14.71 24.88 26.34
C LEU A 219 -14.66 24.06 25.06
N LEU A 220 -14.54 22.73 25.13
CA LEU A 220 -14.29 21.89 23.96
C LEU A 220 -15.47 20.97 23.62
N GLY A 221 -16.53 21.00 24.41
CA GLY A 221 -17.66 20.08 24.30
C GLY A 221 -17.36 18.71 24.91
N PHE A 222 -18.34 17.81 24.83
CA PHE A 222 -18.19 16.41 25.19
C PHE A 222 -17.97 15.51 23.97
N ARG A 223 -18.40 15.97 22.79
CA ARG A 223 -18.23 15.31 21.49
C ARG A 223 -17.49 16.22 20.52
N ARG A 224 -16.97 15.65 19.41
CA ARG A 224 -16.20 16.41 18.41
C ARG A 224 -17.01 17.52 17.76
N GLU A 225 -18.30 17.27 17.52
CA GLU A 225 -19.21 18.12 16.77
C GLU A 225 -19.86 19.25 17.61
N ASP A 226 -19.71 19.19 18.94
CA ASP A 226 -20.33 20.14 19.87
C ASP A 226 -19.82 21.57 19.64
N VAL A 227 -18.52 21.70 19.36
CA VAL A 227 -17.82 22.98 19.19
C VAL A 227 -17.10 22.98 17.84
N PRO A 228 -17.34 23.96 16.96
CA PRO A 228 -16.57 24.10 15.72
C PRO A 228 -15.11 24.47 16.04
N LEU A 229 -14.16 23.78 15.43
CA LEU A 229 -12.73 23.98 15.63
C LEU A 229 -12.02 24.12 14.28
N GLU A 230 -10.99 24.95 14.24
CA GLU A 230 -10.12 25.12 13.08
C GLU A 230 -9.22 23.89 12.88
N ASN A 231 -9.19 23.37 11.65
CA ASN A 231 -8.54 22.10 11.29
C ASN A 231 -7.08 21.97 11.77
N ARG A 232 -6.27 23.04 11.76
CA ARG A 232 -4.85 22.97 12.15
C ARG A 232 -4.66 22.70 13.64
N SER A 233 -5.60 23.14 14.46
CA SER A 233 -5.54 23.07 15.93
C SER A 233 -6.47 22.00 16.52
N GLU A 234 -7.32 21.40 15.69
CA GLU A 234 -8.37 20.46 16.10
C GLU A 234 -7.84 19.29 16.94
N VAL A 235 -6.71 18.71 16.55
CA VAL A 235 -6.05 17.57 17.24
C VAL A 235 -5.68 17.92 18.68
N ALA A 236 -5.08 19.09 18.86
CA ALA A 236 -4.61 19.55 20.15
C ALA A 236 -5.80 19.77 21.10
N CYS A 237 -6.90 20.29 20.57
CA CYS A 237 -8.17 20.39 21.28
C CYS A 237 -8.75 19.00 21.61
N TRP A 238 -8.79 18.08 20.65
CA TRP A 238 -9.28 16.72 20.89
C TRP A 238 -8.50 16.00 21.99
N ILE A 239 -7.18 16.10 22.01
CA ILE A 239 -6.35 15.48 23.06
C ILE A 239 -6.70 16.04 24.44
N LEU A 240 -6.81 17.37 24.58
CA LEU A 240 -7.21 17.98 25.86
C LEU A 240 -8.62 17.56 26.29
N ARG A 241 -9.55 17.46 25.34
CA ARG A 241 -10.92 17.01 25.61
C ARG A 241 -10.96 15.54 26.04
N LEU A 242 -10.23 14.65 25.35
CA LEU A 242 -10.16 13.23 25.70
C LEU A 242 -9.57 13.03 27.10
N ASP A 243 -8.53 13.79 27.45
CA ASP A 243 -7.96 13.81 28.80
C ASP A 243 -8.99 14.27 29.84
N ALA A 244 -9.76 15.33 29.54
CA ALA A 244 -10.83 15.78 30.42
C ALA A 244 -11.93 14.73 30.60
N LEU A 245 -12.32 14.02 29.54
CA LEU A 245 -13.30 12.93 29.63
C LEU A 245 -12.81 11.80 30.53
N GLU A 246 -11.53 11.42 30.46
CA GLU A 246 -10.93 10.44 31.38
C GLU A 246 -11.05 10.86 32.85
N HIS A 247 -10.72 12.13 33.14
CA HIS A 247 -10.75 12.66 34.51
C HIS A 247 -12.16 12.90 35.04
N LEU A 248 -13.14 13.10 34.16
CA LEU A 248 -14.56 13.20 34.49
C LEU A 248 -15.26 11.84 34.62
N GLY A 249 -14.52 10.72 34.55
CA GLY A 249 -15.07 9.37 34.68
C GLY A 249 -15.79 8.85 33.43
N ARG A 250 -15.67 9.54 32.30
CA ARG A 250 -16.22 9.13 30.99
C ARG A 250 -15.17 8.38 30.17
N GLU A 251 -14.48 7.45 30.80
CA GLU A 251 -13.35 6.73 30.22
C GLU A 251 -13.73 5.91 28.98
N GLY A 252 -14.93 5.33 28.95
CA GLY A 252 -15.43 4.59 27.78
C GLY A 252 -15.54 5.45 26.53
N ASP A 253 -16.04 6.68 26.67
CA ASP A 253 -16.15 7.63 25.56
C ASP A 253 -14.76 8.07 25.08
N ALA A 254 -13.84 8.35 26.02
CA ALA A 254 -12.46 8.72 25.70
C ALA A 254 -11.73 7.59 24.95
N ILE A 255 -11.87 6.33 25.39
CA ILE A 255 -11.25 5.17 24.73
C ILE A 255 -11.83 4.96 23.34
N ALA A 256 -13.15 5.00 23.19
CA ALA A 256 -13.81 4.79 21.90
C ALA A 256 -13.29 5.81 20.88
N GLU A 257 -13.29 7.08 21.26
CA GLU A 257 -12.88 8.14 20.37
C GLU A 257 -11.36 8.15 20.10
N MET A 258 -10.52 7.89 21.11
CA MET A 258 -9.08 7.72 20.92
C MET A 258 -8.76 6.54 19.99
N SER A 259 -9.54 5.45 20.08
CA SER A 259 -9.40 4.30 19.17
C SER A 259 -9.69 4.68 17.73
N ASP A 260 -10.70 5.53 17.48
CA ASP A 260 -10.98 6.03 16.14
C ASP A 260 -9.85 6.94 15.62
N LEU A 261 -9.27 7.82 16.46
CA LEU A 261 -8.09 8.61 16.08
C LEU A 261 -6.88 7.74 15.76
N VAL A 262 -6.59 6.75 16.61
CA VAL A 262 -5.48 5.81 16.39
C VAL A 262 -5.68 5.00 15.11
N ARG A 263 -6.92 4.57 14.81
CA ARG A 263 -7.23 3.88 13.54
C ARG A 263 -7.04 4.80 12.33
N GLN A 264 -7.45 6.06 12.45
CA GLN A 264 -7.37 7.02 11.36
C GLN A 264 -5.92 7.45 11.07
N TRP A 265 -5.13 7.71 12.12
CA TRP A 265 -3.84 8.41 12.01
C TRP A 265 -2.62 7.58 12.38
N GLY A 266 -2.83 6.42 13.00
CA GLY A 266 -1.78 5.55 13.51
C GLY A 266 -1.31 5.91 14.92
N VAL A 267 -0.81 4.89 15.62
CA VAL A 267 -0.33 5.00 17.02
C VAL A 267 0.79 6.03 17.17
N GLU A 268 1.79 6.02 16.28
CA GLU A 268 2.98 6.86 16.42
C GLU A 268 2.70 8.34 16.18
N ARG A 269 1.82 8.68 15.22
CA ARG A 269 1.39 10.06 15.01
C ARG A 269 0.62 10.59 16.21
N MET A 270 -0.27 9.79 16.80
CA MET A 270 -0.99 10.16 18.02
C MET A 270 -0.06 10.30 19.22
N ARG A 271 0.92 9.41 19.38
CA ARG A 271 1.96 9.52 20.41
C ARG A 271 2.72 10.84 20.29
N HIS A 272 3.14 11.20 19.08
CA HIS A 272 3.83 12.46 18.83
C HIS A 272 2.94 13.67 19.16
N ALA A 273 1.67 13.66 18.73
CA ALA A 273 0.72 14.73 19.02
C ALA A 273 0.52 14.91 20.54
N ILE A 274 0.35 13.83 21.31
CA ILE A 274 0.25 13.89 22.78
C ILE A 274 1.53 14.47 23.40
N ALA A 275 2.70 14.06 22.90
CA ALA A 275 3.99 14.54 23.41
C ALA A 275 4.20 16.05 23.23
N GLN A 276 3.56 16.70 22.25
CA GLN A 276 3.63 18.16 22.05
C GLN A 276 2.96 18.97 23.19
N HIS A 277 2.17 18.33 24.05
CA HIS A 277 1.52 18.95 25.21
C HIS A 277 2.31 18.81 26.51
N ARG A 278 3.52 18.23 26.48
CA ARG A 278 4.38 18.18 27.66
C ARG A 278 4.57 19.58 28.29
N PRO A 279 4.63 19.69 29.63
CA PRO A 279 4.75 18.60 30.61
C PRO A 279 3.44 17.91 31.02
N LEU A 280 2.29 18.18 30.39
CA LEU A 280 1.04 17.51 30.73
C LEU A 280 1.11 16.00 30.38
N GLU A 281 0.72 15.15 31.33
CA GLU A 281 0.59 13.70 31.14
C GLU A 281 -0.82 13.37 30.63
N LEU A 282 -1.10 13.74 29.38
CA LEU A 282 -2.45 13.63 28.81
C LEU A 282 -2.79 12.21 28.34
N CYS A 283 -4.05 11.83 28.50
CA CYS A 283 -4.68 10.66 27.88
C CYS A 283 -4.00 9.31 28.20
N ALA A 284 -3.33 9.19 29.34
CA ALA A 284 -2.51 8.02 29.65
C ALA A 284 -3.30 6.70 29.58
N ARG A 285 -4.57 6.69 30.01
CA ARG A 285 -5.42 5.50 30.00
C ARG A 285 -6.01 5.22 28.63
N SER A 286 -6.69 6.20 28.03
CA SER A 286 -7.38 6.03 26.75
C SER A 286 -6.41 5.73 25.61
N PHE A 287 -5.26 6.42 25.56
CA PHE A 287 -4.24 6.14 24.55
C PHE A 287 -3.62 4.76 24.72
N GLY A 288 -3.32 4.36 25.97
CA GLY A 288 -2.77 3.03 26.27
C GLY A 288 -3.71 1.91 25.83
N GLU A 289 -5.00 2.03 26.14
CA GLU A 289 -6.02 1.05 25.75
C GLU A 289 -6.28 1.04 24.24
N ALA A 290 -6.45 2.20 23.61
CA ALA A 290 -6.62 2.32 22.16
C ALA A 290 -5.42 1.72 21.40
N SER A 291 -4.20 1.97 21.88
CA SER A 291 -2.99 1.40 21.28
C SER A 291 -2.93 -0.13 21.41
N ARG A 292 -3.36 -0.69 22.55
CA ARG A 292 -3.47 -2.15 22.72
C ARG A 292 -4.49 -2.77 21.76
N ARG A 293 -5.65 -2.12 21.59
CA ARG A 293 -6.68 -2.56 20.64
C ARG A 293 -6.18 -2.53 19.21
N ALA A 294 -5.56 -1.44 18.79
CA ALA A 294 -4.96 -1.33 17.46
C ALA A 294 -3.87 -2.40 17.22
N ALA A 295 -3.03 -2.68 18.22
CA ALA A 295 -2.05 -3.76 18.14
C ALA A 295 -2.70 -5.15 18.05
N GLY A 296 -3.79 -5.38 18.80
CA GLY A 296 -4.59 -6.60 18.72
C GLY A 296 -5.24 -6.80 17.36
N GLU A 297 -5.88 -5.76 16.81
CA GLU A 297 -6.49 -5.76 15.47
C GLU A 297 -5.42 -6.01 14.38
N ALA A 298 -4.25 -5.36 14.49
CA ALA A 298 -3.14 -5.58 13.57
C ALA A 298 -2.60 -7.02 13.63
N ARG A 299 -2.47 -7.58 14.84
CA ARG A 299 -2.07 -8.98 15.05
C ARG A 299 -3.10 -9.94 14.48
N GLU A 300 -4.39 -9.71 14.71
CA GLU A 300 -5.46 -10.55 14.17
C GLU A 300 -5.49 -10.50 12.64
N HIS A 301 -5.34 -9.31 12.04
CA HIS A 301 -5.24 -9.16 10.60
C HIS A 301 -4.03 -9.92 10.03
N GLU A 302 -2.88 -9.86 10.71
CA GLU A 302 -1.69 -10.61 10.33
C GLU A 302 -1.89 -12.12 10.41
N VAL A 303 -2.52 -12.62 11.48
CA VAL A 303 -2.90 -14.04 11.64
C VAL A 303 -3.85 -14.47 10.52
N ARG A 304 -4.87 -13.66 10.19
CA ARG A 304 -5.78 -13.95 9.07
C ARG A 304 -5.05 -13.97 7.73
N ARG A 305 -4.10 -13.05 7.51
CA ARG A 305 -3.27 -12.97 6.29
C ARG A 305 -2.40 -14.22 6.14
N LEU A 306 -1.64 -14.58 7.19
CA LEU A 306 -0.79 -15.77 7.21
C LEU A 306 -1.61 -17.06 7.07
N GLY A 307 -2.78 -17.14 7.72
CA GLY A 307 -3.70 -18.27 7.56
C GLY A 307 -4.22 -18.41 6.13
N ALA A 308 -4.50 -17.30 5.44
CA ALA A 308 -4.88 -17.31 4.02
C ALA A 308 -3.71 -17.69 3.09
N GLU A 309 -2.48 -17.35 3.46
CA GLU A 309 -1.27 -17.76 2.74
C GLU A 309 -1.01 -19.27 2.89
N VAL A 310 -1.11 -19.81 4.12
CA VAL A 310 -1.01 -21.24 4.40
C VAL A 310 -2.03 -22.04 3.57
N ARG A 311 -3.31 -21.63 3.55
CA ARG A 311 -4.33 -22.30 2.74
C ARG A 311 -4.00 -22.28 1.23
N ARG A 312 -3.54 -21.14 0.72
CA ARG A 312 -3.11 -21.01 -0.68
C ARG A 312 -1.95 -21.95 -1.02
N LEU A 313 -0.99 -22.10 -0.10
CA LEU A 313 0.15 -23.02 -0.29
C LEU A 313 -0.29 -24.49 -0.20
N GLU A 314 -1.20 -24.83 0.72
CA GLU A 314 -1.79 -26.18 0.81
C GLU A 314 -2.53 -26.57 -0.47
N GLU A 315 -3.33 -25.66 -1.05
CA GLU A 315 -3.99 -25.86 -2.35
C GLU A 315 -2.97 -26.06 -3.48
N ARG A 316 -1.86 -25.30 -3.47
CA ARG A 316 -0.76 -25.48 -4.43
C ARG A 316 -0.08 -26.84 -4.28
N VAL A 317 0.17 -27.32 -3.06
CA VAL A 317 0.71 -28.67 -2.83
C VAL A 317 -0.26 -29.74 -3.33
N ALA A 318 -1.56 -29.61 -3.03
CA ALA A 318 -2.58 -30.56 -3.45
C ALA A 318 -2.72 -30.64 -4.99
N THR A 319 -2.65 -29.50 -5.69
CA THR A 319 -2.69 -29.47 -7.16
C THR A 319 -1.43 -30.04 -7.81
N LEU A 320 -0.28 -29.94 -7.13
CA LEU A 320 0.99 -30.53 -7.58
C LEU A 320 1.08 -32.05 -7.35
N SER A 321 0.18 -32.65 -6.57
CA SER A 321 0.04 -34.11 -6.43
C SER A 321 -1.09 -34.66 -7.30
N PRO A 322 -0.88 -34.89 -8.62
CA PRO A 322 -1.87 -35.63 -9.38
C PRO A 322 -1.97 -37.05 -8.81
N PRO A 323 -3.19 -37.62 -8.65
CA PRO A 323 -3.32 -39.00 -8.25
C PRO A 323 -2.61 -39.89 -9.27
N MET A 324 -1.82 -40.85 -8.80
CA MET A 324 -1.07 -41.81 -9.64
C MET A 324 -1.94 -42.47 -10.71
N ALA A 325 -3.22 -42.71 -10.41
CA ALA A 325 -4.21 -43.22 -11.35
C ALA A 325 -4.42 -42.32 -12.59
N LYS A 326 -4.39 -40.98 -12.42
CA LYS A 326 -4.51 -40.00 -13.51
C LYS A 326 -3.24 -39.93 -14.34
N LEU A 327 -2.08 -40.20 -13.72
CA LEU A 327 -0.81 -40.27 -14.44
C LEU A 327 -0.78 -41.51 -15.35
N PHE A 328 -1.23 -42.66 -14.83
CA PHE A 328 -1.31 -43.91 -15.58
C PHE A 328 -2.30 -43.85 -16.74
N SER A 329 -3.52 -43.34 -16.51
CA SER A 329 -4.52 -43.22 -17.58
C SER A 329 -4.07 -42.27 -18.70
N GLN A 330 -3.45 -41.14 -18.34
CA GLN A 330 -2.87 -40.23 -19.33
C GLN A 330 -1.71 -40.85 -20.12
N LEU A 331 -0.97 -41.78 -19.52
CA LEU A 331 0.16 -42.44 -20.16
C LEU A 331 -0.35 -43.47 -21.17
N VAL A 332 -1.36 -44.27 -20.81
CA VAL A 332 -2.05 -45.19 -21.73
C VAL A 332 -2.71 -44.44 -22.89
N ILE A 333 -3.52 -43.41 -22.58
CA ILE A 333 -4.22 -42.61 -23.61
C ILE A 333 -3.22 -41.89 -24.51
N GLY A 334 -2.18 -41.27 -23.94
CA GLY A 334 -1.15 -40.56 -24.72
C GLY A 334 -0.36 -41.49 -25.63
N THR A 335 -0.06 -42.71 -25.17
CA THR A 335 0.61 -43.74 -25.98
C THR A 335 -0.27 -44.14 -27.16
N LEU A 336 -1.56 -44.40 -26.94
CA LEU A 336 -2.50 -44.76 -28.01
C LEU A 336 -2.67 -43.62 -29.03
N ILE A 337 -2.81 -42.37 -28.56
CA ILE A 337 -2.94 -41.19 -29.42
C ILE A 337 -1.70 -40.98 -30.29
N LEU A 338 -0.49 -41.28 -29.79
CA LEU A 338 0.75 -41.11 -30.56
C LEU A 338 1.05 -42.31 -31.47
N ALA A 339 0.80 -43.53 -30.98
CA ALA A 339 1.07 -44.77 -31.70
C ALA A 339 0.19 -44.91 -32.95
N PHE A 340 -1.06 -44.47 -32.88
CA PHE A 340 -1.99 -44.58 -34.01
C PHE A 340 -1.55 -43.77 -35.25
N PRO A 341 -1.31 -42.45 -35.17
CA PRO A 341 -0.85 -41.66 -36.32
C PRO A 341 0.58 -42.01 -36.73
N LEU A 342 1.49 -42.33 -35.79
CA LEU A 342 2.85 -42.75 -36.15
C LEU A 342 2.84 -44.10 -36.90
N GLY A 343 2.02 -45.05 -36.44
CA GLY A 343 1.78 -46.31 -37.14
C GLY A 343 1.19 -46.07 -38.52
N GLY A 344 0.19 -45.20 -38.63
CA GLY A 344 -0.41 -44.84 -39.92
C GLY A 344 0.59 -44.20 -40.90
N ILE A 345 1.32 -43.16 -40.46
CA ILE A 345 2.35 -42.48 -41.25
C ILE A 345 3.41 -43.48 -41.71
N TRP A 346 3.90 -44.32 -40.81
CA TRP A 346 4.89 -45.33 -41.13
C TRP A 346 4.38 -46.37 -42.13
N THR A 347 3.13 -46.82 -41.97
CA THR A 347 2.47 -47.69 -42.94
C THR A 347 2.48 -47.04 -44.32
N CYS A 348 1.98 -45.81 -44.42
CA CYS A 348 1.90 -45.07 -45.68
C CYS A 348 3.28 -44.87 -46.33
N VAL A 349 4.31 -44.53 -45.54
CA VAL A 349 5.68 -44.34 -46.03
C VAL A 349 6.26 -45.66 -46.55
N THR A 350 6.19 -46.72 -45.75
CA THR A 350 6.78 -48.02 -46.13
C THR A 350 6.05 -48.69 -47.29
N SER A 351 4.72 -48.74 -47.27
CA SER A 351 3.93 -49.39 -48.33
C SER A 351 3.81 -48.54 -49.59
N GLY A 352 3.77 -47.21 -49.46
CA GLY A 352 3.53 -46.30 -50.59
C GLY A 352 4.81 -45.78 -51.26
N ILE A 353 5.87 -45.53 -50.48
CA ILE A 353 7.12 -44.92 -51.01
C ILE A 353 8.19 -45.97 -51.22
N VAL A 354 8.36 -46.88 -50.24
CA VAL A 354 9.43 -47.90 -50.28
C VAL A 354 8.95 -49.20 -50.93
N GLU A 355 7.65 -49.32 -51.21
CA GLU A 355 7.01 -50.53 -51.76
C GLU A 355 7.33 -51.81 -50.96
N THR A 356 7.62 -51.65 -49.66
CA THR A 356 7.95 -52.74 -48.76
C THR A 356 6.89 -52.89 -47.68
N GLY A 357 6.80 -54.09 -47.11
CA GLY A 357 6.04 -54.24 -45.88
C GLY A 357 6.58 -53.31 -44.78
N PRO A 358 5.73 -52.87 -43.85
CA PRO A 358 6.10 -51.92 -42.80
C PRO A 358 7.13 -52.44 -41.80
N LEU A 359 7.44 -53.73 -41.84
CA LEU A 359 8.52 -54.34 -41.10
C LEU A 359 9.61 -54.86 -42.05
N PHE A 360 9.76 -54.22 -43.21
CA PHE A 360 10.78 -54.43 -44.24
C PHE A 360 10.98 -55.90 -44.62
N GLY A 361 9.88 -56.65 -44.75
CA GLY A 361 9.93 -58.06 -45.11
C GLY A 361 10.38 -59.01 -43.99
N ALA A 362 10.53 -58.56 -42.75
CA ALA A 362 10.93 -59.41 -41.62
C ALA A 362 9.95 -60.59 -41.37
N HIS A 363 8.69 -60.46 -41.79
CA HIS A 363 7.71 -61.54 -41.71
C HIS A 363 7.74 -62.48 -42.91
N ALA A 364 8.51 -62.21 -43.95
CA ALA A 364 8.45 -62.98 -45.18
C ALA A 364 8.82 -64.44 -44.94
N ALA A 365 9.83 -64.69 -44.10
CA ALA A 365 10.20 -66.05 -43.69
C ALA A 365 9.11 -66.80 -42.92
N VAL A 366 8.11 -66.11 -42.36
CA VAL A 366 6.97 -66.72 -41.65
C VAL A 366 5.75 -66.82 -42.55
N VAL A 367 5.42 -65.75 -43.28
CA VAL A 367 4.22 -65.67 -44.12
C VAL A 367 4.38 -66.48 -45.39
N CYS A 368 5.54 -66.39 -46.05
CA CYS A 368 5.74 -66.97 -47.37
C CYS A 368 5.67 -68.51 -47.41
N PRO A 369 6.17 -69.25 -46.40
CA PRO A 369 5.96 -70.70 -46.34
C PRO A 369 4.48 -71.11 -46.23
N HIS A 370 3.59 -70.22 -45.76
CA HIS A 370 2.14 -70.46 -45.75
C HIS A 370 1.45 -70.10 -47.07
N VAL A 371 2.13 -69.34 -47.94
CA VAL A 371 1.64 -69.00 -49.29
C VAL A 371 2.08 -70.07 -50.30
N CYS A 372 3.32 -70.56 -50.20
CA CYS A 372 3.83 -71.68 -50.99
C CYS A 372 4.98 -72.42 -50.28
N ASP A 373 5.13 -73.73 -50.57
CA ASP A 373 6.07 -74.61 -49.87
C ASP A 373 7.55 -74.20 -50.02
N ASP A 374 7.91 -73.52 -51.13
CA ASP A 374 9.30 -73.13 -51.48
C ASP A 374 9.55 -71.62 -51.44
N CYS A 375 8.62 -70.82 -50.91
CA CYS A 375 8.70 -69.36 -50.93
C CYS A 375 9.56 -68.84 -49.77
N VAL A 376 10.66 -68.14 -50.06
CA VAL A 376 11.66 -67.72 -49.05
C VAL A 376 11.56 -66.22 -48.71
N GLY A 377 10.77 -65.45 -49.46
CA GLY A 377 10.69 -63.99 -49.34
C GLY A 377 11.82 -63.26 -50.10
N PRO A 378 11.77 -61.91 -50.23
CA PRO A 378 10.79 -60.99 -49.66
C PRO A 378 9.40 -61.09 -50.30
N TYR A 379 8.38 -60.51 -49.65
CA TYR A 379 7.07 -60.36 -50.28
C TYR A 379 6.77 -58.90 -50.58
N HIS A 380 6.08 -58.66 -51.70
CA HIS A 380 5.55 -57.36 -52.07
C HIS A 380 4.10 -57.26 -51.64
N ILE A 381 3.73 -56.06 -51.22
CA ILE A 381 2.37 -55.74 -50.85
C ILE A 381 1.82 -54.80 -51.91
N VAL A 382 0.83 -55.27 -52.66
CA VAL A 382 0.07 -54.41 -53.56
C VAL A 382 -1.32 -54.25 -52.96
N SER A 383 -1.63 -53.02 -52.56
CA SER A 383 -2.97 -52.66 -52.09
C SER A 383 -3.71 -51.96 -53.21
N TRP A 384 -4.93 -52.42 -53.51
CA TRP A 384 -5.83 -51.70 -54.39
C TRP A 384 -7.20 -51.53 -53.73
N SER A 385 -7.87 -50.45 -54.08
CA SER A 385 -9.23 -50.16 -53.66
C SER A 385 -10.17 -50.39 -54.81
N THR A 386 -11.05 -51.38 -54.69
CA THR A 386 -12.17 -51.58 -55.62
C THR A 386 -13.40 -50.90 -55.04
N THR A 387 -13.98 -49.97 -55.79
CA THR A 387 -15.23 -49.30 -55.40
C THR A 387 -16.37 -49.85 -56.25
N SER A 388 -17.25 -50.65 -55.65
CA SER A 388 -18.46 -51.14 -56.32
C SER A 388 -19.68 -50.83 -55.46
N GLY A 389 -20.65 -50.10 -56.01
CA GLY A 389 -21.91 -49.80 -55.32
C GLY A 389 -21.79 -48.84 -54.12
N GLY A 390 -20.82 -47.91 -54.12
CA GLY A 390 -20.63 -46.91 -53.06
C GLY A 390 -19.82 -47.40 -51.85
N ASN A 391 -19.52 -48.70 -51.75
CA ASN A 391 -18.57 -49.23 -50.78
C ASN A 391 -17.19 -49.40 -51.44
N THR A 392 -16.18 -48.78 -50.84
CA THR A 392 -14.78 -49.01 -51.20
C THR A 392 -14.25 -50.14 -50.34
N THR A 393 -13.96 -51.29 -50.96
CA THR A 393 -13.22 -52.38 -50.32
C THR A 393 -11.77 -52.27 -50.73
N SER A 394 -10.90 -52.05 -49.74
CA SER A 394 -9.45 -52.19 -49.94
C SER A 394 -9.08 -53.64 -49.76
N THR A 395 -8.49 -54.24 -50.79
CA THR A 395 -7.87 -55.57 -50.69
C THR A 395 -6.36 -55.39 -50.79
N THR A 396 -5.68 -55.94 -49.80
CA THR A 396 -4.21 -55.95 -49.71
C THR A 396 -3.74 -57.34 -50.08
N ASN A 397 -2.97 -57.44 -51.15
CA ASN A 397 -2.50 -58.71 -51.66
C ASN A 397 -1.00 -58.82 -51.45
N ILE A 398 -0.61 -59.97 -50.92
CA ILE A 398 0.78 -60.29 -50.61
C ILE A 398 1.27 -61.27 -51.67
N TYR A 399 2.39 -60.92 -52.30
CA TYR A 399 3.07 -61.74 -53.30
C TYR A 399 4.45 -62.11 -52.77
N CYS A 400 4.70 -63.40 -52.54
CA CYS A 400 6.00 -63.92 -52.10
C CYS A 400 6.84 -64.36 -53.29
N SER A 401 8.15 -64.07 -53.27
CA SER A 401 9.07 -64.61 -54.28
C SER A 401 9.40 -66.08 -54.05
N ASP A 402 9.67 -66.79 -55.15
CA ASP A 402 10.22 -68.14 -55.15
C ASP A 402 11.70 -68.17 -54.70
N ALA A 403 12.25 -69.38 -54.55
CA ALA A 403 13.65 -69.60 -54.17
C ALA A 403 14.68 -69.01 -55.16
N ALA A 404 14.27 -68.61 -56.36
CA ALA A 404 15.15 -67.96 -57.34
C ALA A 404 15.24 -66.44 -57.15
N GLY A 405 14.47 -65.86 -56.22
CA GLY A 405 14.50 -64.44 -55.87
C GLY A 405 14.08 -63.51 -57.01
N ARG A 406 13.33 -64.02 -58.01
CA ARG A 406 12.94 -63.21 -59.17
C ARG A 406 11.73 -62.35 -58.84
N ILE A 407 11.98 -61.05 -58.69
CA ILE A 407 10.93 -60.03 -58.76
C ILE A 407 11.45 -58.97 -59.73
N PRO A 408 10.89 -58.83 -60.94
CA PRO A 408 11.38 -57.87 -61.90
C PRO A 408 11.20 -56.44 -61.37
N SER A 409 12.21 -55.60 -61.61
CA SER A 409 12.33 -54.22 -61.13
C SER A 409 11.20 -53.29 -61.61
N MET A 410 10.73 -52.41 -60.70
CA MET A 410 9.99 -51.13 -60.83
C MET A 410 8.79 -50.97 -61.79
N ASP A 411 8.64 -51.78 -62.84
CA ASP A 411 7.37 -51.94 -63.58
C ASP A 411 6.50 -53.07 -62.97
N ALA A 412 6.87 -53.48 -61.75
CA ALA A 412 6.31 -54.60 -61.03
C ALA A 412 4.80 -54.45 -60.84
N ASN A 413 4.25 -53.26 -60.64
CA ASN A 413 2.80 -53.13 -60.47
C ASN A 413 2.02 -53.52 -61.73
N GLN A 414 2.47 -53.14 -62.92
CA GLN A 414 1.75 -53.45 -64.16
C GLN A 414 1.97 -54.91 -64.56
N GLN A 415 3.18 -55.45 -64.35
CA GLN A 415 3.49 -56.86 -64.62
C GLN A 415 2.87 -57.80 -63.59
N LEU A 416 2.89 -57.47 -62.30
CA LEU A 416 2.19 -58.21 -61.24
C LEU A 416 0.69 -58.13 -61.45
N TRP A 417 0.15 -56.99 -61.90
CA TRP A 417 -1.27 -56.88 -62.23
C TRP A 417 -1.63 -57.79 -63.40
N HIS A 418 -0.86 -57.76 -64.49
CA HIS A 418 -1.09 -58.63 -65.63
C HIS A 418 -0.97 -60.11 -65.23
N ALA A 419 0.08 -60.47 -64.49
CA ALA A 419 0.29 -61.83 -63.99
C ALA A 419 -0.80 -62.29 -63.01
N ALA A 420 -1.33 -61.39 -62.18
CA ALA A 420 -2.45 -61.69 -61.28
C ALA A 420 -3.78 -61.85 -62.04
N VAL A 421 -4.00 -61.08 -63.11
CA VAL A 421 -5.19 -61.19 -63.97
C VAL A 421 -5.19 -62.48 -64.78
N VAL A 422 -4.02 -62.93 -65.25
CA VAL A 422 -3.89 -64.19 -66.01
C VAL A 422 -3.60 -65.42 -65.13
N GLU A 423 -3.68 -65.28 -63.81
CA GLU A 423 -3.48 -66.36 -62.82
C GLU A 423 -2.20 -67.18 -63.04
N GLU A 424 -1.09 -66.50 -63.31
CA GLU A 424 0.19 -67.15 -63.55
C GLU A 424 0.55 -68.13 -62.40
N PRO A 425 0.94 -69.40 -62.68
CA PRO A 425 1.10 -70.43 -61.65
C PRO A 425 2.16 -70.11 -60.58
N TRP A 426 3.14 -69.30 -60.94
CA TRP A 426 4.21 -68.84 -60.04
C TRP A 426 3.75 -67.72 -59.10
N LEU A 427 2.62 -67.07 -59.39
CA LEU A 427 2.09 -65.95 -58.63
C LEU A 427 0.92 -66.42 -57.74
N ARG A 428 1.23 -67.04 -56.60
CA ARG A 428 0.19 -67.42 -55.63
C ARG A 428 -0.24 -66.22 -54.79
N ARG A 429 -1.52 -65.86 -54.93
CA ARG A 429 -2.15 -64.75 -54.20
C ARG A 429 -2.59 -65.20 -52.81
N TYR A 430 -2.12 -64.53 -51.78
CA TYR A 430 -2.70 -64.62 -50.44
C TYR A 430 -3.51 -63.36 -50.14
N GLU A 431 -4.83 -63.52 -50.05
CA GLU A 431 -5.75 -62.42 -49.76
C GLU A 431 -5.90 -62.26 -48.24
N LEU A 432 -5.34 -61.18 -47.69
CA LEU A 432 -5.59 -60.80 -46.31
C LEU A 432 -6.87 -59.98 -46.24
N ARG A 433 -7.98 -60.65 -45.91
CA ARG A 433 -9.25 -59.98 -45.59
C ARG A 433 -9.07 -59.11 -44.33
N GLY A 434 -9.09 -57.79 -44.53
CA GLY A 434 -8.81 -56.78 -43.49
C GLY A 434 -7.38 -56.19 -43.50
N GLY A 435 -6.56 -56.48 -44.53
CA GLY A 435 -5.11 -56.28 -44.59
C GLY A 435 -4.55 -54.98 -44.01
N LEU A 436 -5.01 -53.81 -44.45
CA LEU A 436 -4.54 -52.51 -43.91
C LEU A 436 -4.82 -52.36 -42.40
N ALA A 437 -5.93 -52.89 -41.90
CA ALA A 437 -6.25 -52.84 -40.48
C ALA A 437 -5.36 -53.77 -39.66
N VAL A 438 -5.03 -54.96 -40.18
CA VAL A 438 -4.11 -55.91 -39.52
C VAL A 438 -2.68 -55.36 -39.51
N MET A 439 -2.24 -54.73 -40.60
CA MET A 439 -0.94 -54.09 -40.70
C MET A 439 -0.84 -52.81 -39.84
N ALA A 440 -1.89 -51.99 -39.82
CA ALA A 440 -1.97 -50.85 -38.92
C ALA A 440 -1.96 -51.31 -37.46
N LEU A 441 -2.64 -52.41 -37.13
CA LEU A 441 -2.63 -52.99 -35.78
C LEU A 441 -1.25 -53.51 -35.39
N SER A 442 -0.56 -54.25 -36.26
CA SER A 442 0.79 -54.75 -35.98
C SER A 442 1.81 -53.62 -35.83
N LEU A 443 1.65 -52.54 -36.60
CA LEU A 443 2.46 -51.34 -36.43
C LEU A 443 2.11 -50.52 -35.21
N VAL A 444 0.84 -50.40 -34.85
CA VAL A 444 0.43 -49.81 -33.57
C VAL A 444 1.11 -50.61 -32.46
N LEU A 445 1.07 -51.93 -32.48
CA LEU A 445 1.77 -52.78 -31.52
C LEU A 445 3.29 -52.58 -31.54
N PHE A 446 3.90 -52.39 -32.71
CA PHE A 446 5.34 -52.14 -32.87
C PHE A 446 5.77 -50.76 -32.37
N PHE A 447 4.99 -49.71 -32.62
CA PHE A 447 5.28 -48.33 -32.18
C PHE A 447 4.77 -48.02 -30.78
N THR A 448 3.89 -48.85 -30.22
CA THR A 448 3.43 -48.72 -28.82
C THR A 448 4.60 -48.67 -27.83
N PRO A 449 5.60 -49.56 -27.84
CA PRO A 449 6.74 -49.47 -26.91
C PRO A 449 7.57 -48.19 -27.10
N PHE A 450 7.80 -47.74 -28.34
CA PHE A 450 8.58 -46.52 -28.61
C PHE A 450 7.84 -45.26 -28.18
N SER A 451 6.55 -45.16 -28.53
CA SER A 451 5.69 -44.05 -28.11
C SER A 451 5.48 -44.06 -26.60
N PHE A 452 5.38 -45.24 -25.97
CA PHE A 452 5.35 -45.39 -24.52
C PHE A 452 6.62 -44.83 -23.88
N VAL A 453 7.81 -45.14 -24.40
CA VAL A 453 9.09 -44.61 -23.88
C VAL A 453 9.15 -43.08 -23.98
N ILE A 454 8.74 -42.50 -25.12
CA ILE A 454 8.73 -41.04 -25.31
C ILE A 454 7.74 -40.37 -24.36
N VAL A 455 6.49 -40.87 -24.29
CA VAL A 455 5.46 -40.35 -23.39
C VAL A 455 5.89 -40.51 -21.93
N LEU A 456 6.49 -41.66 -21.58
CA LEU A 456 7.05 -41.91 -20.25
C LEU A 456 8.17 -40.92 -19.93
N ALA A 457 9.14 -40.68 -20.82
CA ALA A 457 10.23 -39.74 -20.59
C ALA A 457 9.72 -38.31 -20.37
N LEU A 458 8.76 -37.85 -21.19
CA LEU A 458 8.12 -36.54 -21.03
C LEU A 458 7.34 -36.45 -19.71
N LYS A 459 6.61 -37.50 -19.34
CA LYS A 459 5.86 -37.57 -18.07
C LYS A 459 6.80 -37.64 -16.87
N VAL A 460 7.91 -38.38 -16.93
CA VAL A 460 8.94 -38.45 -15.88
C VAL A 460 9.61 -37.10 -15.71
N ARG A 461 10.00 -36.42 -16.80
CA ARG A 461 10.56 -35.06 -16.71
C ARG A 461 9.56 -34.07 -16.11
N GLY A 462 8.30 -34.17 -16.50
CA GLY A 462 7.21 -33.39 -15.90
C GLY A 462 6.99 -33.71 -14.42
N ALA A 463 7.10 -34.98 -14.02
CA ALA A 463 6.98 -35.42 -12.63
C ALA A 463 8.16 -34.96 -11.78
N LEU A 464 9.39 -34.98 -12.31
CA LEU A 464 10.58 -34.45 -11.64
C LEU A 464 10.46 -32.94 -11.40
N ARG A 465 10.04 -32.17 -12.42
CA ARG A 465 9.76 -30.72 -12.25
C ARG A 465 8.67 -30.45 -11.21
N ARG A 466 7.61 -31.25 -11.19
CA ARG A 466 6.56 -31.12 -10.16
C ARG A 466 7.08 -31.49 -8.77
N ARG A 467 7.97 -32.47 -8.64
CA ARG A 467 8.60 -32.82 -7.37
C ARG A 467 9.47 -31.69 -6.83
N THR A 468 10.27 -31.05 -7.68
CA THR A 468 11.09 -29.90 -7.25
C THR A 468 10.22 -28.72 -6.85
N GLN A 469 9.21 -28.37 -7.68
CA GLN A 469 8.25 -27.32 -7.34
C GLN A 469 7.48 -27.63 -6.05
N ARG A 470 7.10 -28.89 -5.85
CA ARG A 470 6.43 -29.32 -4.62
C ARG A 470 7.34 -29.17 -3.40
N ALA A 471 8.60 -29.59 -3.49
CA ALA A 471 9.56 -29.43 -2.39
C ALA A 471 9.77 -27.95 -2.02
N GLU A 472 9.87 -27.07 -3.02
CA GLU A 472 9.95 -25.62 -2.80
C GLU A 472 8.71 -25.08 -2.07
N VAL A 473 7.51 -25.43 -2.55
CA VAL A 473 6.25 -25.01 -1.93
C VAL A 473 6.07 -25.61 -0.53
N GLU A 474 6.53 -26.83 -0.27
CA GLU A 474 6.50 -27.45 1.06
C GLU A 474 7.42 -26.72 2.06
N VAL A 475 8.58 -26.23 1.61
CA VAL A 475 9.47 -25.38 2.43
C VAL A 475 8.82 -24.02 2.71
N GLU A 476 8.19 -23.39 1.71
CA GLU A 476 7.42 -22.14 1.90
C GLU A 476 6.26 -22.34 2.89
N LEU A 477 5.51 -23.43 2.74
CA LEU A 477 4.41 -23.79 3.63
C LEU A 477 4.88 -24.00 5.07
N ALA A 478 6.02 -24.67 5.27
CA ALA A 478 6.61 -24.85 6.59
C ALA A 478 6.97 -23.50 7.24
N ARG A 479 7.58 -22.58 6.48
CA ARG A 479 7.90 -21.22 6.96
C ARG A 479 6.65 -20.42 7.29
N ALA A 480 5.61 -20.49 6.45
CA ALA A 480 4.36 -19.78 6.66
C ALA A 480 3.61 -20.31 7.91
N ARG A 481 3.60 -21.62 8.13
CA ARG A 481 3.02 -22.24 9.35
C ARG A 481 3.78 -21.83 10.61
N ASP A 482 5.10 -21.79 10.53
CA ASP A 482 5.95 -21.38 11.65
C ASP A 482 5.79 -19.87 11.96
N ALA A 483 5.64 -19.03 10.93
CA ALA A 483 5.27 -17.62 11.10
C ALA A 483 3.88 -17.47 11.75
N LEU A 484 2.89 -18.25 11.29
CA LEU A 484 1.54 -18.27 11.87
C LEU A 484 1.52 -18.78 13.32
N ALA A 485 2.39 -19.72 13.68
CA ALA A 485 2.49 -20.23 15.05
C ALA A 485 3.14 -19.24 16.03
N ARG A 486 4.00 -18.34 15.53
CA ARG A 486 4.60 -17.26 16.32
C ARG A 486 3.69 -16.03 16.43
N ALA A 487 2.93 -15.74 15.38
CA ALA A 487 1.93 -14.68 15.36
C ALA A 487 0.78 -15.03 16.30
#